data_AF-A0A815ZKD8-F1
#
_entry.id   AF-A0A815ZKD8-F1
#
_cell.length_a   1.000
_cell.length_b   1.000
_cell.length_c   1.000
_cell.angle_alpha   90.00
_cell.angle_beta   90.00
_cell.angle_gamma   90.00
#
_symmetry.space_group_name_H-M   'P 1'
#
loop_
_entity.id
_entity.type
_entity.pdbx_description
1 polymer ?
#
loop_
_entity_poly.entity_id
_entity_poly.type
_entity_poly.pdbx_seq_one_letter_code
_entity_poly.pdbx_strand_id
1 'polypeptide(L)'
;MTSFDSYATKLSSNGACPHCHQSMKKKTTSTDGFQTTLDKLFPNAYGLEEFVFETKQTLVPKGFYPHVNTLVCVGLCRDEITSPFEEEIEDMWGQAFICGSLGGMLFCG
;
A
#
# COMPACT_ATOMS: atom_id res chain seq x y z
N MET A 1 22.31 12.93 -20.73
CA MET A 1 22.57 13.10 -19.29
C MET A 1 21.52 14.06 -18.75
N THR A 2 20.30 13.56 -18.62
CA THR A 2 19.07 14.35 -18.51
C THR A 2 18.47 14.12 -17.14
N SER A 3 18.51 15.14 -16.28
CA SER A 3 17.65 15.44 -15.10
C SER A 3 17.37 14.35 -14.04
N PHE A 4 17.12 13.11 -14.43
CA PHE A 4 16.76 11.97 -13.60
C PHE A 4 17.91 11.52 -12.67
N ASP A 5 19.14 11.46 -13.20
CA ASP A 5 20.32 11.06 -12.41
C ASP A 5 20.66 12.07 -11.31
N SER A 6 20.41 13.36 -11.53
CA SER A 6 20.58 14.39 -10.50
C SER A 6 19.51 14.33 -9.41
N TYR A 7 18.33 13.78 -9.68
CA TYR A 7 17.27 13.60 -8.67
C TYR A 7 17.57 12.38 -7.78
N ALA A 8 17.99 11.27 -8.39
CA ALA A 8 18.39 10.06 -7.66
C ALA A 8 19.63 10.32 -6.76
N THR A 9 20.59 11.12 -7.22
CA THR A 9 21.79 11.43 -6.44
C THR A 9 21.51 12.38 -5.27
N LYS A 10 20.54 13.31 -5.40
CA LYS A 10 20.13 14.21 -4.30
C LYS A 10 19.40 13.50 -3.16
N LEU A 11 18.78 12.36 -3.42
CA LEU A 11 18.15 11.52 -2.39
C LEU A 11 19.16 10.74 -1.54
N SER A 12 20.41 10.61 -2.00
CA SER A 12 21.46 9.88 -1.27
C SER A 12 22.23 10.73 -0.27
N SER A 13 22.19 12.08 -0.34
CA SER A 13 23.09 12.93 0.44
C SER A 13 22.42 13.76 1.54
N ASN A 14 21.09 13.75 1.66
CA ASN A 14 20.37 14.36 2.79
C ASN A 14 19.12 13.52 3.08
N GLY A 15 19.16 12.77 4.18
CA GLY A 15 18.14 11.79 4.57
C GLY A 15 16.79 12.38 5.01
N ALA A 16 16.09 13.03 4.09
CA ALA A 16 14.67 13.33 4.20
C ALA A 16 14.10 13.52 2.78
N CYS A 17 13.47 12.48 2.24
CA CYS A 17 12.64 12.63 1.04
C CYS A 17 11.36 13.40 1.46
N PRO A 18 11.00 14.50 0.79
CA PRO A 18 9.87 15.35 1.17
C PRO A 18 8.50 14.67 0.99
N HIS A 19 8.46 13.47 0.40
CA HIS A 19 7.28 12.61 0.29
C HIS A 19 7.49 11.19 0.83
N CYS A 20 8.65 10.87 1.44
CA CYS A 20 8.73 9.65 2.22
C CYS A 20 8.10 9.96 3.57
N HIS A 21 7.03 9.25 3.92
CA HIS A 21 6.56 9.25 5.28
C HIS A 21 7.74 8.83 6.17
N GLN A 22 8.21 9.76 7.01
CA GLN A 22 9.06 9.44 8.14
C GLN A 22 8.26 8.52 9.06
N SER A 23 8.34 7.20 8.87
CA SER A 23 8.24 6.19 9.93
C SER A 23 8.21 4.77 9.35
N MET A 24 9.34 4.29 8.83
CA MET A 24 9.70 2.88 9.08
C MET A 24 10.25 2.76 10.51
N LYS A 25 9.57 3.33 11.51
CA LYS A 25 9.84 2.92 12.89
C LYS A 25 9.28 1.51 13.00
N LYS A 26 10.18 0.53 13.00
CA LYS A 26 9.88 -0.83 13.44
C LYS A 26 9.10 -0.71 14.75
N LYS A 27 7.78 -0.97 14.73
CA LYS A 27 6.95 -0.87 15.92
C LYS A 27 7.55 -1.82 16.94
N THR A 28 8.02 -1.30 18.06
CA THR A 28 8.64 -2.10 19.13
C THR A 28 7.63 -3.15 19.54
N THR A 29 7.87 -4.39 19.14
CA THR A 29 7.03 -5.54 19.44
C THR A 29 7.15 -5.81 20.93
N SER A 30 6.20 -5.30 21.72
CA SER A 30 5.70 -6.07 22.86
C SER A 30 5.36 -7.46 22.34
N THR A 31 5.80 -8.51 23.03
CA THR A 31 5.54 -9.92 22.71
C THR A 31 4.02 -10.17 22.74
N ASP A 32 3.33 -9.79 21.67
CA ASP A 32 1.90 -9.92 21.53
C ASP A 32 1.59 -11.28 20.92
N GLY A 33 0.67 -12.03 21.54
CA GLY A 33 0.28 -13.35 21.07
C GLY A 33 -0.27 -13.30 19.64
N PHE A 34 -0.85 -12.16 19.26
CA PHE A 34 -1.28 -11.87 17.90
C PHE A 34 -0.11 -11.94 16.92
N GLN A 35 0.93 -11.12 17.09
CA GLN A 35 2.04 -11.04 16.15
C GLN A 35 2.76 -12.38 16.01
N THR A 36 2.97 -13.08 17.14
CA THR A 36 3.58 -14.41 17.13
C THR A 36 2.77 -15.42 16.31
N THR A 37 1.44 -15.37 16.41
CA THR A 37 0.55 -16.25 15.65
C THR A 37 0.48 -15.85 14.18
N LEU A 38 0.43 -14.55 13.89
CA LEU A 38 0.43 -13.99 12.54
C LEU A 38 1.70 -14.42 11.80
N ASP A 39 2.88 -14.20 12.39
CA ASP A 39 4.17 -14.55 11.79
C ASP A 39 4.31 -16.07 11.56
N LYS A 40 3.71 -16.87 12.45
CA LYS A 40 3.72 -18.33 12.34
C LYS A 40 2.81 -18.85 11.24
N LEU A 41 1.61 -18.30 11.08
CA LEU A 41 0.60 -18.79 10.13
C LEU A 41 0.71 -18.12 8.76
N PHE A 42 1.11 -16.86 8.72
CA PHE A 42 1.21 -16.00 7.53
C PHE A 42 2.57 -15.30 7.50
N PRO A 43 3.66 -16.03 7.26
CA PRO A 43 4.99 -15.45 7.21
C PRO A 43 5.08 -14.39 6.10
N ASN A 44 5.74 -13.26 6.40
CA ASN A 44 5.85 -12.09 5.50
C ASN A 44 4.51 -11.39 5.21
N ALA A 45 3.53 -11.50 6.10
CA ALA A 45 2.33 -10.67 6.03
C ALA A 45 2.73 -9.18 6.09
N TYR A 46 2.23 -8.41 5.13
CA TYR A 46 2.42 -6.97 5.10
C TYR A 46 1.47 -6.27 6.07
N GLY A 47 1.93 -5.16 6.64
CA GLY A 47 1.02 -4.18 7.20
C GLY A 47 0.13 -3.57 6.12
N LEU A 48 -1.04 -3.07 6.51
CA LEU A 48 -2.00 -2.46 5.58
C LEU A 48 -1.39 -1.32 4.75
N GLU A 49 -0.85 -0.30 5.43
CA GLU A 49 -0.20 0.86 4.80
C GLU A 49 1.04 0.44 3.99
N GLU A 50 1.81 -0.51 4.53
CA GLU A 50 3.02 -1.04 3.90
C GLU A 50 2.70 -1.69 2.56
N PHE A 51 1.66 -2.53 2.52
CA PHE A 51 1.19 -3.17 1.29
C PHE A 51 0.82 -2.13 0.24
N VAL A 52 -0.04 -1.16 0.59
CA VAL A 52 -0.53 -0.15 -0.36
C VAL A 52 0.64 0.72 -0.87
N PHE A 53 1.56 1.11 0.00
CA PHE A 53 2.76 1.85 -0.39
C PHE A 53 3.65 1.06 -1.37
N GLU A 54 3.91 -0.21 -1.10
CA GLU A 54 4.74 -1.07 -1.96
C GLU A 54 4.09 -1.28 -3.34
N THR A 55 2.75 -1.32 -3.41
CA THR A 55 2.07 -1.38 -4.72
C THR A 55 2.42 -0.17 -5.58
N LYS A 56 2.43 1.04 -5.00
CA LYS A 56 2.74 2.29 -5.71
C LYS A 56 4.21 2.35 -6.12
N GLN A 57 5.13 2.00 -5.21
CA GLN A 57 6.56 1.94 -5.52
C GLN A 57 6.85 0.99 -6.69
N THR A 58 6.12 -0.12 -6.75
CA THR A 58 6.31 -1.15 -7.78
C THR A 58 5.70 -0.77 -9.13
N LEU A 59 4.55 -0.09 -9.12
CA LEU A 59 3.74 0.14 -10.33
C LEU A 59 4.01 1.50 -11.01
N VAL A 60 4.39 2.53 -10.26
CA VAL A 60 4.71 3.85 -10.84
C VAL A 60 5.85 3.78 -11.88
N PRO A 61 6.97 3.06 -11.65
CA PRO A 61 8.01 2.90 -12.67
C PRO A 61 7.53 2.19 -13.95
N LYS A 62 6.40 1.49 -13.89
CA LYS A 62 5.77 0.79 -15.02
C LYS A 62 4.72 1.64 -15.73
N GLY A 63 4.54 2.90 -15.33
CA GLY A 63 3.64 3.85 -15.97
C GLY A 63 2.23 3.91 -15.38
N PHE A 64 1.98 3.28 -14.23
CA PHE A 64 0.72 3.41 -13.49
C PHE A 64 0.81 4.60 -12.53
N TYR A 65 0.20 5.71 -12.88
CA TYR A 65 0.20 6.94 -12.10
C TYR A 65 -1.16 7.13 -11.41
N PRO A 66 -1.19 7.17 -10.06
CA PRO A 66 -2.37 7.52 -9.28
C PRO A 66 -3.05 8.79 -9.78
N HIS A 67 -4.38 8.84 -9.75
CA HIS A 67 -5.20 9.99 -10.17
C HIS A 67 -5.00 10.51 -11.60
N VAL A 68 -4.18 9.86 -12.43
CA VAL A 68 -3.89 10.31 -13.81
C VAL A 68 -4.40 9.29 -14.83
N ASN A 69 -3.94 8.04 -14.74
CA ASN A 69 -4.19 7.03 -15.77
C ASN A 69 -4.47 5.63 -15.21
N THR A 70 -4.71 5.53 -13.90
CA THR A 70 -4.93 4.26 -13.22
C THR A 70 -6.26 4.30 -12.49
N LEU A 71 -7.13 3.34 -12.79
CA LEU A 71 -8.36 3.06 -12.04
C LEU A 71 -8.14 1.77 -11.26
N VAL A 72 -8.27 1.84 -9.93
CA VAL A 72 -8.12 0.67 -9.07
C VAL A 72 -9.47 -0.02 -8.90
N CYS A 73 -9.46 -1.34 -9.01
CA CYS A 73 -10.62 -2.18 -8.68
C CYS A 73 -10.34 -2.92 -7.38
N VAL A 74 -11.27 -2.87 -6.43
CA VAL A 74 -11.11 -3.46 -5.10
C VAL A 74 -12.16 -4.56 -4.89
N GLY A 75 -11.70 -5.77 -4.59
CA GLY A 75 -12.55 -6.94 -4.33
C GLY A 75 -12.35 -7.45 -2.91
N LEU A 76 -13.13 -6.91 -1.96
CA LEU A 76 -13.08 -7.28 -0.54
C LEU A 76 -14.42 -7.86 -0.06
N CYS A 77 -14.42 -8.41 1.15
CA CYS A 77 -15.66 -8.73 1.82
C CYS A 77 -16.49 -7.45 2.00
N ARG A 78 -17.83 -7.54 1.98
CA ARG A 78 -18.70 -6.38 2.27
C ARG A 78 -18.80 -6.03 3.76
N ASP A 79 -17.98 -6.67 4.59
CA ASP A 79 -17.95 -6.44 6.04
C ASP A 79 -17.15 -5.17 6.33
N GLU A 80 -17.62 -4.33 7.25
CA GLU A 80 -16.98 -3.06 7.60
C GLU A 80 -15.55 -3.20 8.12
N ILE A 81 -15.15 -4.40 8.58
CA ILE A 81 -13.77 -4.64 9.00
C ILE A 81 -12.76 -4.44 7.87
N THR A 82 -13.19 -4.47 6.60
CA THR A 82 -12.33 -4.24 5.44
C THR A 82 -12.28 -2.77 5.01
N SER A 83 -13.16 -1.91 5.50
CA SER A 83 -13.21 -0.49 5.14
C SER A 83 -11.87 0.25 5.28
N PRO A 84 -11.07 0.04 6.34
CA PRO A 84 -9.78 0.72 6.46
C PRO A 84 -8.82 0.43 5.30
N PHE A 85 -8.95 -0.74 4.66
CA PHE A 85 -8.12 -1.09 3.51
C PHE A 85 -8.60 -0.41 2.22
N GLU A 86 -9.91 -0.24 2.07
CA GLU A 86 -10.49 0.53 0.97
C GLU A 86 -10.08 2.00 1.07
N GLU A 87 -10.19 2.59 2.26
CA GLU A 87 -9.80 3.98 2.54
C GLU A 87 -8.32 4.25 2.20
N GLU A 88 -7.40 3.38 2.64
CA GLU A 88 -5.97 3.55 2.33
C GLU A 88 -5.68 3.41 0.82
N ILE A 89 -6.39 2.52 0.11
CA ILE A 89 -6.27 2.40 -1.34
C ILE A 89 -6.74 3.70 -2.01
N GLU A 90 -7.90 4.23 -1.60
CA GLU A 90 -8.45 5.46 -2.18
C GLU A 90 -7.56 6.68 -1.90
N ASP A 91 -6.98 6.77 -0.70
CA ASP A 91 -6.03 7.82 -0.33
C ASP A 91 -4.75 7.78 -1.18
N MET A 92 -4.26 6.59 -1.51
CA MET A 92 -2.99 6.44 -2.24
C MET A 92 -3.15 6.48 -3.77
N TRP A 93 -4.24 5.90 -4.28
CA TRP A 93 -4.45 5.64 -5.70
C TRP A 93 -5.58 6.49 -6.34
N GLY A 94 -6.46 7.05 -5.52
CA GLY A 94 -7.70 7.69 -5.93
C GLY A 94 -8.91 6.76 -5.88
N GLN A 95 -10.08 7.33 -6.18
CA GLN A 95 -11.37 6.65 -6.08
C GLN A 95 -11.35 5.27 -6.74
N ALA A 96 -11.78 4.26 -5.99
CA ALA A 96 -11.74 2.87 -6.41
C ALA A 96 -13.09 2.41 -6.96
N PHE A 97 -13.06 1.45 -7.88
CA PHE A 97 -14.25 0.71 -8.32
C PHE A 97 -14.42 -0.55 -7.45
N ILE A 98 -15.42 -0.53 -6.57
CA ILE A 98 -15.67 -1.60 -5.60
C ILE A 98 -16.42 -2.75 -6.27
N CYS A 99 -15.75 -3.91 -6.35
CA CYS A 99 -16.28 -5.17 -6.90
C CYS A 99 -16.57 -6.22 -5.80
N GLY A 100 -16.34 -5.86 -4.54
CA GLY A 100 -16.45 -6.75 -3.39
C GLY A 100 -17.87 -7.28 -3.11
N SER A 101 -17.96 -8.47 -2.53
CA SER A 101 -19.23 -9.06 -2.08
C SER A 101 -19.03 -10.02 -0.90
N LEU A 102 -20.01 -10.89 -0.62
CA LEU A 102 -19.93 -11.87 0.48
C LEU A 102 -18.64 -12.69 0.36
N GLY A 103 -17.79 -12.61 1.39
CA GLY A 103 -16.52 -13.33 1.43
C GLY A 103 -15.46 -12.85 0.42
N GLY A 104 -15.62 -11.68 -0.19
CA GLY A 104 -14.70 -11.16 -1.20
C GLY A 104 -14.96 -11.70 -2.62
N MET A 105 -16.07 -12.40 -2.84
CA MET A 105 -16.42 -12.94 -4.15
C MET A 105 -16.79 -11.82 -5.13
N LEU A 106 -16.40 -11.99 -6.40
CA LEU A 106 -16.72 -11.04 -7.48
C LEU A 106 -18.03 -11.44 -8.17
N PHE A 107 -19.14 -10.80 -7.78
CA PHE A 107 -20.47 -11.05 -8.39
C PHE A 107 -20.92 -9.94 -9.35
N CYS A 108 -20.07 -8.95 -9.61
CA CYS A 108 -20.37 -7.85 -10.53
C CYS A 108 -20.29 -8.26 -12.03
N GLY A 109 -20.18 -9.56 -12.33
CA GLY A 109 -20.14 -10.12 -13.68
C GLY A 109 -20.46 -11.61 -13.72
#